data_AF-A0A7S4SQM6-F1
#
_entry.id   AF-A0A7S4SQM6-F1
#
_cell.length_a   1.000
_cell.length_b   1.000
_cell.length_c   1.000
_cell.angle_alpha   90.00
_cell.angle_beta   90.00
_cell.angle_gamma   90.00
#
_symmetry.space_group_name_H-M   'P 1'
#
loop_
_entity.id
_entity.type
_entity.pdbx_description
1 polymer ?
#
loop_
_entity_poly.entity_id
_entity_poly.type
_entity_poly.pdbx_seq_one_letter_code
_entity_poly.pdbx_strand_id
1 'polypeptide(L)'
;AGVAFVACEAFAAAQAGWQLGLPPPAVHRRLALYTEAFPWRGLTPDGREQEVLVMRSMMWTRLPGLYFKAILSAFLQENRDVFALRFRFANDASSGLLPYEDLALHRCAVLVPNDLTMAAFAEAYTMGMPLFLPVDRWLYRLQKSVPYGFMVYDGQLPFRCGACKADGEPPPFWQEKRRALVPVLHWLQRSDFSTWPHTQRFGSIPELLHGIATADLPALSLSMRQWAALGREQFVPRWQEVLGAVFGGSTAVPDGGSDGRATGSPSSAWRHEPAPAVRATAAEVLYAGLACEHASFDAAGWPSFRVVVERNSVDNFLPSDEAQAASAEMILSLPEVTRPLVQAWNEALVDFVESATAGEADAVQRLAGHCHLGIACALLLQARAEMARHNEDPKIVAHIAGLASEMMEPLNRLTVPLGVWPLEDLMSTLSTAMAGPAPKQPTPARG
;
A
#
# COMPACT_ATOMS: atom_id res chain seq x y z
N ALA A 1 -30.63 -16.43 29.47
CA ALA A 1 -29.88 -15.20 29.18
C ALA A 1 -29.20 -15.37 27.83
N GLY A 2 -29.45 -14.47 26.87
CA GLY A 2 -28.79 -14.53 25.56
C GLY A 2 -27.33 -14.14 25.70
N VAL A 3 -26.41 -14.96 25.20
CA VAL A 3 -24.98 -14.61 25.12
C VAL A 3 -24.86 -13.41 24.18
N ALA A 4 -24.52 -12.25 24.73
CA ALA A 4 -24.26 -11.07 23.92
C ALA A 4 -22.87 -11.21 23.29
N PHE A 5 -22.84 -11.54 22.01
CA PHE A 5 -21.61 -11.45 21.22
C PHE A 5 -21.26 -9.98 21.03
N VAL A 6 -19.98 -9.66 21.21
CA VAL A 6 -19.42 -8.32 21.00
C VAL A 6 -18.28 -8.40 20.00
N ALA A 7 -18.17 -7.41 19.14
CA ALA A 7 -17.08 -7.31 18.17
C ALA A 7 -16.24 -6.05 18.44
N CYS A 8 -14.93 -6.16 18.20
CA CYS A 8 -13.99 -5.07 18.46
C CYS A 8 -14.01 -3.96 17.40
N GLU A 9 -14.71 -4.15 16.28
CA GLU A 9 -14.84 -3.16 15.20
C GLU A 9 -16.05 -3.47 14.31
N ALA A 10 -16.44 -2.49 13.49
CA ALA A 10 -17.63 -2.59 12.63
C ALA A 10 -17.48 -3.63 11.52
N PHE A 11 -16.28 -3.76 10.94
CA PHE A 11 -15.99 -4.82 9.97
C PHE A 11 -16.18 -6.21 10.59
N ALA A 12 -15.55 -6.48 11.74
CA ALA A 12 -15.64 -7.80 12.39
C ALA A 12 -17.08 -8.14 12.79
N ALA A 13 -17.86 -7.16 13.28
CA ALA A 13 -19.28 -7.35 13.56
C ALA A 13 -20.06 -7.76 12.30
N ALA A 14 -19.88 -6.99 11.23
CA ALA A 14 -20.56 -7.23 9.97
C ALA A 14 -20.19 -8.58 9.36
N GLN A 15 -18.90 -8.93 9.38
CA GLN A 15 -18.42 -10.22 8.92
C GLN A 15 -19.02 -11.37 9.73
N ALA A 16 -19.04 -11.26 11.06
CA ALA A 16 -19.64 -12.27 11.93
C ALA A 16 -21.14 -12.44 11.67
N GLY A 17 -21.88 -11.33 11.55
CA GLY A 17 -23.30 -11.35 11.22
C GLY A 17 -23.55 -12.01 9.86
N TRP A 18 -22.76 -11.66 8.85
CA TRP A 18 -22.81 -12.27 7.52
C TRP A 18 -22.51 -13.77 7.54
N GLN A 19 -21.47 -14.19 8.26
CA GLN A 19 -21.03 -15.59 8.32
C GLN A 19 -21.99 -16.50 9.07
N LEU A 20 -22.58 -15.99 10.17
CA LEU A 20 -23.49 -16.73 11.02
C LEU A 20 -24.94 -16.62 10.55
N GLY A 21 -25.23 -15.62 9.71
CA GLY A 21 -26.60 -15.32 9.31
C GLY A 21 -27.46 -14.76 10.42
N LEU A 22 -26.82 -13.99 11.31
CA LEU A 22 -27.43 -13.37 12.47
C LEU A 22 -27.28 -11.85 12.34
N PRO A 23 -28.09 -11.07 13.09
CA PRO A 23 -27.80 -9.65 13.26
C PRO A 23 -26.34 -9.45 13.71
N PRO A 24 -25.61 -8.47 13.14
CA PRO A 24 -24.26 -8.18 13.57
C PRO A 24 -24.19 -7.95 15.10
N PRO A 25 -23.20 -8.51 15.80
CA PRO A 25 -23.00 -8.25 17.22
C PRO A 25 -22.78 -6.75 17.46
N ALA A 26 -23.03 -6.32 18.70
CA ALA A 26 -22.76 -4.95 19.10
C ALA A 26 -21.26 -4.64 18.95
N VAL A 27 -20.94 -3.48 18.38
CA VAL A 27 -19.57 -3.01 18.22
C VAL A 27 -19.12 -2.33 19.52
N HIS A 28 -18.08 -2.88 20.13
CA HIS A 28 -17.39 -2.28 21.27
C HIS A 28 -15.92 -2.12 20.90
N ARG A 29 -15.55 -0.91 20.47
CA ARG A 29 -14.25 -0.66 19.83
C ARG A 29 -13.08 -1.02 20.74
N ARG A 30 -11.98 -1.46 20.13
CA ARG A 30 -10.71 -1.60 20.84
C ARG A 30 -10.18 -0.22 21.21
N LEU A 31 -9.95 0.00 22.51
CA LEU A 31 -9.53 1.29 23.04
C LEU A 31 -8.00 1.46 23.12
N ALA A 32 -7.23 0.37 22.96
CA ALA A 32 -5.76 0.34 23.07
C ALA A 32 -5.22 1.09 24.31
N LEU A 33 -5.88 0.95 25.47
CA LEU A 33 -5.66 1.76 26.68
C LEU A 33 -4.19 1.78 27.16
N TYR A 34 -3.43 0.70 26.91
CA TYR A 34 -2.01 0.63 27.29
C TYR A 34 -1.14 1.65 26.53
N THR A 35 -1.60 2.15 25.39
CA THR A 35 -0.86 3.14 24.60
C THR A 35 -0.99 4.56 25.13
N GLU A 36 -1.94 4.82 26.03
CA GLU A 36 -2.16 6.16 26.61
C GLU A 36 -0.98 6.64 27.47
N ALA A 37 -0.18 5.70 27.99
CA ALA A 37 1.07 6.01 28.69
C ALA A 37 2.14 6.62 27.75
N PHE A 38 1.93 6.53 26.44
CA PHE A 38 2.88 6.93 25.40
C PHE A 38 2.24 7.92 24.42
N PRO A 39 1.78 9.09 24.88
CA PRO A 39 1.18 10.07 23.99
C PRO A 39 2.21 10.54 22.97
N TRP A 40 1.76 10.75 21.73
CA TRP A 40 2.58 11.32 20.67
C TRP A 40 3.19 12.66 21.11
N ARG A 41 4.50 12.80 20.86
CA ARG A 41 5.31 13.97 21.19
C ARG A 41 5.77 14.72 19.94
N GLY A 42 5.98 14.02 18.83
CA GLY A 42 6.32 14.61 17.53
C GLY A 42 7.70 15.26 17.44
N LEU A 43 8.48 15.26 18.52
CA LEU A 43 9.78 15.91 18.62
C LEU A 43 10.73 15.01 19.42
N THR A 44 12.01 15.07 19.10
CA THR A 44 13.05 14.57 20.03
C THR A 44 13.05 15.39 21.32
N PRO A 45 13.65 14.88 22.42
CA PRO A 45 13.91 15.68 23.62
C PRO A 45 14.72 16.97 23.38
N ASP A 46 15.56 17.00 22.33
CA ASP A 46 16.32 18.18 21.90
C ASP A 46 15.56 19.08 20.91
N GLY A 47 14.26 18.83 20.69
CA GLY A 47 13.38 19.69 19.89
C GLY A 47 13.59 19.61 18.38
N ARG A 48 14.29 18.58 17.88
CA ARG A 48 14.49 18.37 16.45
C ARG A 48 13.28 17.67 15.85
N GLU A 49 12.94 18.08 14.62
CA GLU A 49 11.94 17.38 13.83
C GLU A 49 12.42 15.96 13.52
N GLN A 50 11.52 15.01 13.74
CA GLN A 50 11.82 13.59 13.68
C GLN A 50 11.46 12.98 12.34
N GLU A 51 11.97 11.77 12.12
CA GLU A 51 11.67 10.98 10.93
C GLU A 51 10.16 10.67 10.86
N VAL A 52 9.65 10.58 9.63
CA VAL A 52 8.34 10.04 9.31
C VAL A 52 8.42 8.53 9.45
N LEU A 53 7.62 7.97 10.35
CA LEU A 53 7.56 6.52 10.51
C LEU A 53 6.70 5.91 9.40
N VAL A 54 7.23 4.95 8.66
CA VAL A 54 6.40 4.05 7.85
C VAL A 54 6.10 2.81 8.67
N MET A 55 4.85 2.69 9.11
CA MET A 55 4.41 1.62 10.00
C MET A 55 4.54 0.26 9.33
N ARG A 56 4.69 -0.77 10.16
CA ARG A 56 4.94 -2.12 9.68
C ARG A 56 3.79 -2.61 8.81
N SER A 57 4.14 -3.17 7.65
CA SER A 57 3.20 -3.81 6.74
C SER A 57 3.92 -4.95 6.03
N MET A 58 3.23 -6.07 5.84
CA MET A 58 3.73 -7.16 4.99
C MET A 58 3.94 -6.70 3.55
N MET A 59 3.29 -5.61 3.12
CA MET A 59 3.50 -5.02 1.80
C MET A 59 4.95 -4.58 1.58
N TRP A 60 5.64 -4.07 2.60
CA TRP A 60 6.94 -3.43 2.43
C TRP A 60 8.07 -4.36 2.04
N THR A 61 7.89 -5.67 2.24
CA THR A 61 8.80 -6.72 1.78
C THR A 61 8.35 -7.35 0.46
N ARG A 62 7.22 -6.89 -0.09
CA ARG A 62 6.68 -7.34 -1.38
C ARG A 62 6.97 -6.31 -2.45
N LEU A 63 6.80 -6.73 -3.69
CA LEU A 63 7.11 -5.91 -4.85
C LEU A 63 6.46 -4.52 -4.84
N PRO A 64 5.13 -4.38 -4.64
CA PRO A 64 4.51 -3.04 -4.57
C PRO A 64 5.12 -2.13 -3.50
N GLY A 65 5.57 -2.70 -2.38
CA GLY A 65 6.27 -1.96 -1.33
C GLY A 65 7.68 -1.52 -1.73
N LEU A 66 8.45 -2.40 -2.40
CA LEU A 66 9.78 -2.06 -2.91
C LEU A 66 9.70 -0.94 -3.96
N TYR A 67 8.72 -0.99 -4.86
CA TYR A 67 8.46 0.10 -5.80
C TYR A 67 8.14 1.41 -5.09
N PHE A 68 7.24 1.36 -4.11
CA PHE A 68 6.89 2.54 -3.34
C PHE A 68 8.12 3.16 -2.66
N LYS A 69 8.97 2.33 -2.02
CA LYS A 69 10.24 2.76 -1.39
C LYS A 69 11.17 3.43 -2.41
N ALA A 70 11.37 2.82 -3.58
CA ALA A 70 12.26 3.34 -4.61
C ALA A 70 11.75 4.68 -5.17
N ILE A 71 10.46 4.76 -5.51
CA ILE A 71 9.87 5.99 -6.05
C ILE A 71 9.87 7.09 -4.99
N LEU A 72 9.50 6.79 -3.74
CA LEU A 72 9.55 7.76 -2.65
C LEU A 72 10.96 8.32 -2.46
N SER A 73 11.97 7.46 -2.52
CA SER A 73 13.38 7.86 -2.37
C SER A 73 13.84 8.77 -3.51
N ALA A 74 13.48 8.44 -4.75
CA ALA A 74 13.78 9.29 -5.91
C ALA A 74 13.11 10.67 -5.77
N PHE A 75 11.82 10.72 -5.39
CA PHE A 75 11.12 11.98 -5.17
C PHE A 75 11.77 12.83 -4.07
N LEU A 76 12.14 12.22 -2.94
CA LEU A 76 12.82 12.92 -1.86
C LEU A 76 14.19 13.46 -2.29
N GLN A 77 14.95 12.69 -3.08
CA GLN A 77 16.26 13.10 -3.57
C GLN A 77 16.16 14.29 -4.52
N GLU A 78 15.22 14.25 -5.48
CA GLU A 78 15.01 15.32 -6.45
C GLU A 78 14.44 16.60 -5.83
N ASN A 79 13.69 16.46 -4.72
CA ASN A 79 12.97 17.57 -4.09
C ASN A 79 13.50 17.89 -2.68
N ARG A 80 14.77 17.56 -2.39
CA ARG A 80 15.38 17.73 -1.05
C ARG A 80 15.35 19.17 -0.53
N ASP A 81 15.39 20.14 -1.44
CA ASP A 81 15.39 21.57 -1.10
C ASP A 81 13.98 22.05 -0.69
N VAL A 82 12.95 21.27 -1.03
CA VAL A 82 11.54 21.53 -0.72
C VAL A 82 11.08 20.68 0.47
N PHE A 83 11.46 19.40 0.50
CA PHE A 83 11.07 18.44 1.52
C PHE A 83 12.28 17.96 2.32
N ALA A 84 12.50 18.56 3.49
CA ALA A 84 13.49 18.10 4.47
C ALA A 84 12.96 16.91 5.31
N LEU A 85 12.38 15.90 4.64
CA LEU A 85 11.75 14.76 5.29
C LEU A 85 12.66 13.52 5.22
N ARG A 86 12.68 12.74 6.30
CA ARG A 86 13.35 11.44 6.38
C ARG A 86 12.32 10.39 6.73
N PHE A 87 12.37 9.24 6.07
CA PHE A 87 11.42 8.16 6.28
C PHE A 87 12.12 6.96 6.92
N ARG A 88 11.57 6.47 8.02
CA ARG A 88 12.03 5.27 8.72
C ARG A 88 11.01 4.16 8.57
N PHE A 89 11.36 3.07 7.91
CA PHE A 89 10.48 1.92 7.77
C PHE A 89 10.61 1.00 8.97
N ALA A 90 9.50 0.75 9.67
CA ALA A 90 9.49 -0.13 10.83
C ALA A 90 9.90 -1.57 10.50
N ASN A 91 9.72 -2.01 9.24
CA ASN A 91 10.17 -3.32 8.76
C ASN A 91 11.70 -3.46 8.74
N ASP A 92 12.43 -2.36 8.67
CA ASP A 92 13.88 -2.36 8.49
C ASP A 92 14.61 -2.31 9.86
N ALA A 93 13.86 -2.20 10.96
CA ALA A 93 14.42 -2.26 12.31
C ALA A 93 14.89 -3.68 12.66
N SER A 94 16.16 -3.81 13.06
CA SER A 94 16.82 -5.09 13.39
C SER A 94 16.12 -5.88 14.51
N SER A 95 15.47 -5.20 15.46
CA SER A 95 14.70 -5.81 16.54
C SER A 95 13.32 -6.31 16.11
N GLY A 96 12.86 -5.98 14.89
CA GLY A 96 11.53 -6.33 14.36
C GLY A 96 10.34 -5.67 15.08
N LEU A 97 10.57 -4.97 16.19
CA LEU A 97 9.57 -4.28 17.01
C LEU A 97 10.13 -2.94 17.47
N LEU A 98 9.31 -1.89 17.34
CA LEU A 98 9.61 -0.54 17.80
C LEU A 98 8.78 -0.29 19.08
N PRO A 99 9.42 -0.01 20.24
CA PRO A 99 8.70 0.32 21.47
C PRO A 99 7.77 1.52 21.30
N TYR A 100 6.71 1.60 22.13
CA TYR A 100 5.74 2.71 22.05
C TYR A 100 6.37 4.06 22.40
N GLU A 101 7.35 4.05 23.31
CA GLU A 101 8.16 5.21 23.64
C GLU A 101 8.86 5.77 22.40
N ASP A 102 9.42 4.89 21.57
CA ASP A 102 10.10 5.27 20.33
C ASP A 102 9.09 5.68 19.24
N LEU A 103 7.97 4.97 19.12
CA LEU A 103 6.88 5.33 18.21
C LEU A 103 6.40 6.77 18.46
N ALA A 104 6.20 7.14 19.73
CA ALA A 104 5.71 8.46 20.13
C ALA A 104 6.65 9.62 19.75
N LEU A 105 7.92 9.34 19.48
CA LEU A 105 8.93 10.34 19.11
C LEU A 105 8.92 10.66 17.62
N HIS A 106 8.27 9.88 16.75
CA HIS A 106 8.26 10.16 15.31
C HIS A 106 7.34 11.34 14.97
N ARG A 107 7.67 12.08 13.90
CA ARG A 107 6.91 13.26 13.47
C ARG A 107 5.45 12.91 13.19
N CYS A 108 5.24 11.87 12.41
CA CYS A 108 3.95 11.30 12.08
C CYS A 108 4.16 9.87 11.57
N ALA A 109 3.07 9.16 11.29
CA ALA A 109 3.13 7.84 10.72
C ALA A 109 2.41 7.75 9.37
N VAL A 110 3.05 7.06 8.42
CA VAL A 110 2.42 6.55 7.20
C VAL A 110 2.04 5.11 7.46
N LEU A 111 0.75 4.82 7.41
CA LEU A 111 0.24 3.46 7.54
C LEU A 111 -0.41 3.06 6.22
N VAL A 112 0.08 1.98 5.63
CA VAL A 112 -0.54 1.34 4.47
C VAL A 112 -1.14 0.01 4.89
N PRO A 113 -2.47 -0.02 5.11
CA PRO A 113 -3.15 -1.21 5.55
C PRO A 113 -2.92 -2.43 4.65
N ASN A 114 -2.57 -3.55 5.29
CA ASN A 114 -2.52 -4.87 4.68
C ASN A 114 -3.67 -5.79 5.15
N ASP A 115 -4.55 -5.25 5.98
CA ASP A 115 -5.77 -5.91 6.42
C ASP A 115 -6.85 -4.88 6.80
N LEU A 116 -8.10 -5.31 6.92
CA LEU A 116 -9.22 -4.49 7.38
C LEU A 116 -9.22 -4.28 8.90
N THR A 117 -8.52 -5.14 9.65
CA THR A 117 -8.51 -5.17 11.12
C THR A 117 -7.11 -4.96 11.68
N MET A 118 -6.63 -3.71 11.67
CA MET A 118 -5.25 -3.42 12.08
C MET A 118 -5.17 -2.90 13.52
N ALA A 119 -4.67 -3.74 14.43
CA ALA A 119 -4.36 -3.33 15.80
C ALA A 119 -3.43 -2.09 15.84
N ALA A 120 -2.41 -2.08 14.98
CA ALA A 120 -1.46 -0.98 14.86
C ALA A 120 -2.11 0.36 14.53
N PHE A 121 -3.22 0.36 13.77
CA PHE A 121 -3.98 1.58 13.51
C PHE A 121 -4.59 2.12 14.79
N ALA A 122 -5.35 1.29 15.51
CA ALA A 122 -6.02 1.69 16.75
C ALA A 122 -5.01 2.16 17.81
N GLU A 123 -3.87 1.46 17.94
CA GLU A 123 -2.76 1.83 18.83
C GLU A 123 -2.20 3.21 18.49
N ALA A 124 -1.75 3.41 17.25
CA ALA A 124 -1.20 4.69 16.80
C ALA A 124 -2.22 5.84 16.93
N TYR A 125 -3.49 5.55 16.64
CA TYR A 125 -4.55 6.53 16.75
C TYR A 125 -4.79 6.94 18.21
N THR A 126 -4.88 5.99 19.14
CA THR A 126 -5.08 6.27 20.57
C THR A 126 -3.89 7.04 21.18
N MET A 127 -2.66 6.78 20.72
CA MET A 127 -1.49 7.60 21.07
C MET A 127 -1.63 9.06 20.62
N GLY A 128 -2.54 9.34 19.69
CA GLY A 128 -2.64 10.63 19.01
C GLY A 128 -1.52 10.84 18.00
N MET A 129 -0.91 9.78 17.46
CA MET A 129 0.10 9.92 16.42
C MET A 129 -0.57 10.30 15.10
N PRO A 130 -0.26 11.45 14.48
CA PRO A 130 -0.86 11.83 13.20
C PRO A 130 -0.63 10.75 12.14
N LEU A 131 -1.72 10.29 11.53
CA LEU A 131 -1.71 9.18 10.57
C LEU A 131 -1.99 9.68 9.15
N PHE A 132 -1.11 9.31 8.24
CA PHE A 132 -1.29 9.44 6.80
C PHE A 132 -1.62 8.08 6.21
N LEU A 133 -2.80 8.01 5.59
CA LEU A 133 -3.34 6.80 5.02
C LEU A 133 -3.55 6.98 3.50
N PRO A 134 -3.35 5.90 2.74
CA PRO A 134 -3.89 5.81 1.39
C PRO A 134 -5.38 6.21 1.32
N VAL A 135 -5.79 6.82 0.22
CA VAL A 135 -7.21 6.85 -0.17
C VAL A 135 -7.71 5.43 -0.48
N ASP A 136 -8.99 5.17 -0.23
CA ASP A 136 -9.61 3.84 -0.35
C ASP A 136 -9.42 3.19 -1.73
N ARG A 137 -9.48 4.00 -2.79
CA ARG A 137 -9.22 3.54 -4.16
C ARG A 137 -7.80 2.99 -4.35
N TRP A 138 -6.82 3.54 -3.62
CA TRP A 138 -5.44 3.06 -3.69
C TRP A 138 -5.27 1.77 -2.88
N LEU A 139 -5.90 1.66 -1.70
CA LEU A 139 -5.95 0.41 -0.92
C LEU A 139 -6.54 -0.75 -1.70
N TYR A 140 -7.63 -0.52 -2.42
CA TYR A 140 -8.21 -1.53 -3.31
C TYR A 140 -7.20 -2.03 -4.35
N ARG A 141 -6.49 -1.11 -5.02
CA ARG A 141 -5.53 -1.47 -6.06
C ARG A 141 -4.37 -2.26 -5.45
N LEU A 142 -3.89 -1.81 -4.29
CA LEU A 142 -2.84 -2.50 -3.58
C LEU A 142 -3.21 -3.93 -3.24
N GLN A 143 -4.45 -4.15 -2.81
CA GLN A 143 -4.94 -5.48 -2.48
C GLN A 143 -4.94 -6.45 -3.68
N LYS A 144 -5.08 -5.95 -4.92
CA LYS A 144 -4.92 -6.81 -6.10
C LYS A 144 -3.50 -7.36 -6.25
N SER A 145 -2.52 -6.60 -5.78
CA SER A 145 -1.10 -6.93 -5.89
C SER A 145 -0.54 -7.60 -4.63
N VAL A 146 -1.22 -7.48 -3.48
CA VAL A 146 -0.80 -8.09 -2.23
C VAL A 146 -2.01 -8.68 -1.50
N PRO A 147 -2.02 -9.99 -1.23
CA PRO A 147 -3.10 -10.62 -0.50
C PRO A 147 -3.37 -9.98 0.86
N TYR A 148 -4.64 -9.72 1.17
CA TYR A 148 -5.02 -9.41 2.56
C TYR A 148 -5.22 -10.75 3.27
N GLY A 149 -4.33 -11.04 4.22
CA GLY A 149 -4.22 -12.38 4.83
C GLY A 149 -5.53 -12.95 5.40
N PHE A 150 -6.40 -12.12 5.99
CA PHE A 150 -7.66 -12.57 6.60
C PHE A 150 -8.84 -12.68 5.61
N MET A 151 -8.66 -12.20 4.38
CA MET A 151 -9.73 -12.14 3.37
C MET A 151 -9.62 -13.26 2.33
N VAL A 152 -8.54 -14.03 2.39
CA VAL A 152 -8.36 -15.24 1.60
C VAL A 152 -9.31 -16.31 2.13
N TYR A 153 -10.24 -16.73 1.27
CA TYR A 153 -11.21 -17.76 1.60
C TYR A 153 -10.53 -19.12 1.69
N ASP A 154 -10.27 -19.63 2.91
CA ASP A 154 -9.66 -20.95 3.11
C ASP A 154 -10.67 -22.04 3.54
N GLY A 155 -11.97 -21.77 3.54
CA GLY A 155 -12.95 -22.82 3.86
C GLY A 155 -14.40 -22.38 4.02
N GLN A 156 -15.31 -23.34 3.89
CA GLN A 156 -16.68 -23.18 4.37
C GLN A 156 -16.70 -23.49 5.86
N LEU A 157 -17.30 -22.63 6.69
CA LEU A 157 -17.67 -23.05 8.03
C LEU A 157 -18.56 -24.31 7.90
N PRO A 158 -18.37 -25.35 8.73
CA PRO A 158 -19.10 -26.62 8.61
C PRO A 158 -20.62 -26.44 8.73
N PHE A 159 -21.05 -25.32 9.30
CA PHE A 159 -22.42 -24.90 9.53
C PHE A 159 -22.67 -23.61 8.74
N ARG A 160 -22.73 -23.71 7.41
CA ARG A 160 -23.35 -22.64 6.62
C ARG A 160 -24.85 -22.67 6.88
N CYS A 161 -25.38 -21.62 7.48
CA CYS A 161 -26.82 -21.40 7.46
C CYS A 161 -27.27 -21.21 5.99
N GLY A 162 -27.87 -22.24 5.40
CA GLY A 162 -28.34 -22.22 4.01
C GLY A 162 -29.40 -21.15 3.71
N ALA A 163 -30.06 -20.62 4.74
CA ALA A 163 -31.09 -19.59 4.65
C ALA A 163 -30.53 -18.15 4.76
N CYS A 164 -29.25 -18.00 5.07
CA CYS A 164 -28.68 -16.74 5.53
C CYS A 164 -27.90 -16.00 4.45
N LYS A 165 -28.49 -15.86 3.26
CA LYS A 165 -28.01 -14.81 2.35
C LYS A 165 -28.49 -13.49 2.96
N ALA A 166 -27.58 -12.71 3.53
CA ALA A 166 -27.86 -11.30 3.79
C ALA A 166 -28.22 -10.68 2.43
N ASP A 167 -29.51 -10.46 2.19
CA ASP A 167 -30.01 -10.04 0.88
C ASP A 167 -29.29 -8.77 0.43
N GLY A 168 -28.48 -8.90 -0.63
CA GLY A 168 -27.77 -7.79 -1.27
C GLY A 168 -26.36 -7.47 -0.76
N GLU A 169 -25.88 -8.04 0.35
CA GLU A 169 -24.49 -7.79 0.79
C GLU A 169 -23.48 -8.72 0.08
N PRO A 170 -22.40 -8.16 -0.50
CA PRO A 170 -21.36 -8.99 -1.10
C PRO A 170 -20.63 -9.76 0.00
N PRO A 171 -20.19 -11.02 -0.22
CA PRO A 171 -19.55 -11.79 0.84
C PRO A 171 -18.22 -11.13 1.28
N PRO A 172 -17.88 -11.20 2.58
CA PRO A 172 -16.66 -10.61 3.18
C PRO A 172 -15.40 -11.39 2.81
N PHE A 173 -15.48 -12.29 1.85
CA PHE A 173 -14.33 -13.02 1.33
C PHE A 173 -14.27 -12.80 -0.16
N TRP A 174 -13.08 -12.57 -0.66
CA TRP A 174 -12.87 -12.42 -2.09
C TRP A 174 -11.54 -13.05 -2.49
N GLN A 175 -11.56 -13.75 -3.62
CA GLN A 175 -10.34 -14.16 -4.28
C GLN A 175 -9.78 -12.93 -5.00
N GLU A 176 -8.58 -12.53 -4.63
CA GLU A 176 -7.90 -11.32 -5.13
C GLU A 176 -7.89 -11.22 -6.66
N LYS A 177 -7.69 -12.36 -7.33
CA LYS A 177 -7.53 -12.41 -8.79
C LYS A 177 -8.85 -12.29 -9.58
N ARG A 178 -10.03 -12.42 -8.95
CA ARG A 178 -11.30 -12.65 -9.69
C ARG A 178 -12.46 -11.73 -9.33
N ARG A 179 -12.29 -10.76 -8.44
CA ARG A 179 -13.42 -9.98 -7.89
C ARG A 179 -13.46 -8.52 -8.34
N ALA A 180 -14.70 -8.07 -8.54
CA ALA A 180 -15.07 -6.69 -8.83
C ALA A 180 -14.69 -5.75 -7.66
N LEU A 181 -14.47 -4.47 -8.00
CA LEU A 181 -14.15 -3.37 -7.08
C LEU A 181 -15.16 -3.22 -5.93
N VAL A 182 -16.44 -3.43 -6.23
CA VAL A 182 -17.55 -3.08 -5.35
C VAL A 182 -17.54 -3.84 -4.01
N PRO A 183 -17.40 -5.18 -3.95
CA PRO A 183 -17.23 -5.91 -2.70
C PRO A 183 -16.10 -5.38 -1.82
N VAL A 184 -14.92 -5.12 -2.38
CA VAL A 184 -13.78 -4.67 -1.58
C VAL A 184 -14.07 -3.33 -0.93
N LEU A 185 -14.51 -2.35 -1.72
CA LEU A 185 -14.85 -1.03 -1.20
C LEU A 185 -16.00 -1.11 -0.16
N HIS A 186 -16.98 -2.00 -0.38
CA HIS A 186 -18.09 -2.20 0.55
C HIS A 186 -17.63 -2.64 1.95
N TRP A 187 -16.58 -3.46 2.03
CA TRP A 187 -16.03 -3.91 3.30
C TRP A 187 -14.98 -2.95 3.86
N LEU A 188 -14.19 -2.32 2.98
CA LEU A 188 -13.17 -1.33 3.34
C LEU A 188 -13.77 -0.12 4.07
N GLN A 189 -14.92 0.38 3.62
CA GLN A 189 -15.63 1.50 4.28
C GLN A 189 -16.09 1.18 5.71
N ARG A 190 -16.05 -0.09 6.15
CA ARG A 190 -16.37 -0.52 7.52
C ARG A 190 -15.14 -0.62 8.42
N SER A 191 -13.93 -0.46 7.88
CA SER A 191 -12.72 -0.51 8.69
C SER A 191 -12.57 0.74 9.57
N ASP A 192 -11.85 0.58 10.66
CA ASP A 192 -11.55 1.69 11.57
C ASP A 192 -10.75 2.78 10.86
N PHE A 193 -9.74 2.40 10.08
CA PHE A 193 -8.94 3.37 9.34
C PHE A 193 -9.71 4.07 8.21
N SER A 194 -10.88 3.60 7.78
CA SER A 194 -11.76 4.33 6.83
C SER A 194 -12.75 5.25 7.55
N THR A 195 -13.16 4.89 8.76
CA THR A 195 -14.27 5.55 9.48
C THR A 195 -13.83 6.49 10.60
N TRP A 196 -12.61 6.37 11.10
CA TRP A 196 -12.11 7.22 12.18
C TRP A 196 -11.68 8.59 11.62
N PRO A 197 -12.11 9.70 12.24
CA PRO A 197 -11.84 11.04 11.74
C PRO A 197 -10.37 11.44 11.96
N HIS A 198 -10.00 12.66 11.55
CA HIS A 198 -8.69 13.27 11.81
C HIS A 198 -7.47 12.50 11.24
N THR A 199 -7.70 11.50 10.39
CA THR A 199 -6.66 10.88 9.57
C THR A 199 -6.46 11.69 8.29
N GLN A 200 -5.21 11.77 7.81
CA GLN A 200 -4.88 12.41 6.54
C GLN A 200 -4.90 11.38 5.42
N ARG A 201 -5.37 11.79 4.24
CA ARG A 201 -5.46 10.92 3.05
C ARG A 201 -4.52 11.38 1.96
N PHE A 202 -3.91 10.43 1.27
CA PHE A 202 -3.11 10.71 0.08
C PHE A 202 -3.37 9.69 -1.03
N GLY A 203 -3.43 10.18 -2.27
CA GLY A 203 -3.57 9.40 -3.49
C GLY A 203 -2.26 9.22 -4.26
N SER A 204 -1.21 9.93 -3.87
CA SER A 204 0.10 9.87 -4.53
C SER A 204 1.24 10.24 -3.56
N ILE A 205 2.49 9.94 -3.94
CA ILE A 205 3.68 10.34 -3.17
C ILE A 205 3.80 11.88 -3.04
N PRO A 206 3.61 12.69 -4.10
CA PRO A 206 3.59 14.15 -3.96
C PRO A 206 2.56 14.66 -2.95
N GLU A 207 1.33 14.12 -2.98
CA GLU A 207 0.29 14.46 -2.01
C GLU A 207 0.69 14.08 -0.58
N LEU A 208 1.33 12.92 -0.41
CA LEU A 208 1.86 12.48 0.88
C LEU A 208 2.90 13.46 1.43
N LEU A 209 3.92 13.80 0.63
CA LEU A 209 5.00 14.70 1.03
C LEU A 209 4.47 16.09 1.36
N HIS A 210 3.57 16.62 0.52
CA HIS A 210 2.93 17.91 0.75
C HIS A 210 2.07 17.91 2.01
N GLY A 211 1.27 16.86 2.22
CA GLY A 211 0.43 16.72 3.41
C GLY A 211 1.25 16.66 4.69
N ILE A 212 2.36 15.90 4.70
CA ILE A 212 3.26 15.84 5.87
C ILE A 212 3.92 17.19 6.14
N ALA A 213 4.35 17.90 5.08
CA ALA A 213 5.05 19.17 5.23
C ALA A 213 4.14 20.32 5.69
N THR A 214 2.84 20.27 5.39
CA THR A 214 1.92 21.39 5.61
C THR A 214 0.88 21.16 6.70
N ALA A 215 0.66 19.93 7.15
CA ALA A 215 -0.33 19.64 8.17
C ALA A 215 0.05 20.20 9.55
N ASP A 216 -0.94 20.71 10.28
CA ASP A 216 -0.84 21.01 11.71
C ASP A 216 -0.92 19.71 12.51
N LEU A 217 0.23 19.03 12.62
CA LEU A 217 0.37 17.75 13.31
C LEU A 217 -0.07 17.82 14.79
N PRO A 218 0.29 18.86 15.57
CA PRO A 218 -0.25 19.04 16.93
C PRO A 218 -1.77 19.11 17.00
N ALA A 219 -2.42 19.88 16.12
CA ALA A 219 -3.88 19.99 16.12
C ALA A 219 -4.56 18.66 15.74
N LEU A 220 -4.01 17.93 14.77
CA LEU A 220 -4.47 16.59 14.41
C LEU A 220 -4.36 15.63 15.60
N SER A 221 -3.19 15.58 16.24
CA SER A 221 -2.95 14.75 17.43
C SER A 221 -3.95 15.04 18.54
N LEU A 222 -4.19 16.32 18.84
CA LEU A 222 -5.15 16.73 19.86
C LEU A 222 -6.56 16.24 19.53
N SER A 223 -7.00 16.43 18.29
CA SER A 223 -8.33 16.02 17.82
C SER A 223 -8.51 14.50 17.90
N MET A 224 -7.49 13.73 17.50
CA MET A 224 -7.48 12.27 17.60
C MET A 224 -7.62 11.80 19.06
N ARG A 225 -6.86 12.40 19.99
CA ARG A 225 -6.94 12.05 21.43
C ARG A 225 -8.26 12.42 22.06
N GLN A 226 -8.84 13.57 21.71
CA GLN A 226 -10.17 13.97 22.18
C GLN A 226 -11.24 12.97 21.71
N TRP A 227 -11.19 12.58 20.44
CA TRP A 227 -12.07 11.56 19.88
C TRP A 227 -11.90 10.21 20.60
N ALA A 228 -10.66 9.78 20.86
CA ALA A 228 -10.37 8.54 21.56
C ALA A 228 -10.86 8.56 23.02
N ALA A 229 -10.72 9.71 23.71
CA ALA A 229 -11.22 9.89 25.08
C ALA A 229 -12.75 9.76 25.16
N LEU A 230 -13.49 10.33 24.21
CA LEU A 230 -14.94 10.16 24.11
C LEU A 230 -15.32 8.69 23.90
N GLY A 231 -14.61 8.00 23.00
CA GLY A 231 -14.80 6.56 22.79
C GLY A 231 -14.56 5.77 24.07
N ARG A 232 -13.51 6.11 24.84
CA ARG A 232 -13.20 5.45 26.11
C ARG A 232 -14.30 5.63 27.15
N GLU A 233 -14.80 6.84 27.35
CA GLU A 233 -15.92 7.12 28.26
C GLU A 233 -17.16 6.29 27.91
N GLN A 234 -17.41 6.08 26.62
CA GLN A 234 -18.53 5.27 26.13
C GLN A 234 -18.29 3.76 26.27
N PHE A 235 -17.11 3.26 25.94
CA PHE A 235 -16.87 1.82 25.77
C PHE A 235 -16.29 1.13 27.01
N VAL A 236 -15.57 1.83 27.90
CA VAL A 236 -14.97 1.21 29.11
C VAL A 236 -16.03 0.63 30.05
N PRO A 237 -17.09 1.37 30.45
CA PRO A 237 -18.10 0.82 31.37
C PRO A 237 -18.73 -0.45 30.79
N ARG A 238 -18.95 -0.45 29.47
CA ARG A 238 -19.54 -1.59 28.78
C ARG A 238 -18.60 -2.81 28.72
N TRP A 239 -17.31 -2.60 28.50
CA TRP A 239 -16.33 -3.69 28.61
C TRP A 239 -16.24 -4.23 30.03
N GLN A 240 -16.33 -3.38 31.05
CA GLN A 240 -16.37 -3.80 32.45
C GLN A 240 -17.61 -4.67 32.75
N GLU A 241 -18.78 -4.29 32.25
CA GLU A 241 -20.01 -5.12 32.36
C GLU A 241 -19.83 -6.48 31.69
N VAL A 242 -19.30 -6.52 30.46
CA VAL A 242 -19.09 -7.75 29.69
C VAL A 242 -18.10 -8.66 30.42
N LEU A 243 -16.95 -8.13 30.83
CA LEU A 243 -15.93 -8.90 31.56
C LEU A 243 -16.45 -9.34 32.93
N GLY A 244 -17.22 -8.51 33.62
CA GLY A 244 -17.90 -8.86 34.87
C GLY A 244 -18.89 -10.00 34.70
N ALA A 245 -19.65 -10.04 33.60
CA ALA A 245 -20.56 -11.16 33.31
C ALA A 245 -19.82 -12.45 32.95
N VAL A 246 -18.71 -12.35 32.20
CA VAL A 246 -17.91 -13.52 31.78
C VAL A 246 -17.14 -14.13 32.96
N PHE A 247 -16.50 -13.30 33.79
CA PHE A 247 -15.59 -13.76 34.85
C PHE A 247 -16.22 -13.77 36.24
N GLY A 248 -17.26 -12.96 36.48
CA GLY A 248 -17.83 -12.73 37.81
C GLY A 248 -18.80 -13.80 38.30
N GLY A 249 -19.11 -14.84 37.51
CA GLY A 249 -19.90 -16.01 37.94
C GLY A 249 -21.33 -15.74 38.43
N SER A 250 -21.80 -14.49 38.41
CA SER A 250 -23.12 -14.13 38.93
C SER A 250 -24.18 -14.44 37.89
N THR A 251 -24.82 -15.59 38.07
CA THR A 251 -26.03 -16.03 37.36
C THR A 251 -27.30 -15.33 37.86
N ALA A 252 -27.18 -14.33 38.74
CA ALA A 252 -28.30 -13.51 39.14
C ALA A 252 -28.71 -12.58 37.98
N VAL A 253 -29.44 -13.16 37.03
CA VAL A 253 -30.29 -12.40 36.12
C VAL A 253 -31.17 -11.52 37.01
N PRO A 254 -31.07 -10.17 36.94
CA PRO A 254 -32.02 -9.32 37.61
C PRO A 254 -33.39 -9.71 37.08
N ASP A 255 -34.25 -10.23 37.95
CA ASP A 255 -35.60 -10.62 37.59
C ASP A 255 -36.26 -9.41 36.93
N GLY A 256 -36.59 -9.58 35.65
CA GLY A 256 -37.07 -8.52 34.78
C GLY A 256 -38.44 -8.05 35.25
N GLY A 257 -38.44 -7.06 36.15
CA GLY A 257 -39.54 -6.12 36.30
C GLY A 257 -39.75 -5.43 34.96
N SER A 258 -40.81 -5.87 34.28
CA SER A 258 -41.28 -5.37 33.00
C SER A 258 -41.82 -3.95 33.11
N ASP A 259 -40.97 -2.96 33.39
CA ASP A 259 -41.33 -1.57 33.20
C ASP A 259 -40.86 -1.12 31.83
N GLY A 260 -41.79 -1.22 30.88
CA GLY A 260 -41.69 -0.67 29.54
C GLY A 260 -41.55 0.85 29.56
N ARG A 261 -40.32 1.34 29.72
CA ARG A 261 -39.94 2.70 29.35
C ARG A 261 -38.67 2.71 28.51
N ALA A 262 -38.93 2.79 27.21
CA ALA A 262 -38.11 3.36 26.15
C ALA A 262 -36.66 3.67 26.53
N THR A 263 -35.80 2.77 26.09
CA THR A 263 -34.41 3.01 25.74
C THR A 263 -34.26 4.30 24.93
N GLY A 264 -33.87 5.38 25.60
CA GLY A 264 -33.18 6.48 24.94
C GLY A 264 -31.86 5.94 24.42
N SER A 265 -31.85 5.50 23.16
CA SER A 265 -30.62 5.03 22.50
C SER A 265 -29.58 6.14 22.64
N PRO A 266 -28.41 5.86 23.24
CA PRO A 266 -27.38 6.88 23.39
C PRO A 266 -27.08 7.52 22.03
N SER A 267 -27.28 8.84 22.04
CA SER A 267 -26.98 9.87 21.04
C SER A 267 -26.39 9.40 19.71
N SER A 268 -27.07 9.78 18.63
CA SER A 268 -26.72 9.56 17.23
C SER A 268 -25.51 10.36 16.73
N ALA A 269 -24.50 10.61 17.57
CA ALA A 269 -23.29 11.34 17.20
C ALA A 269 -22.40 10.56 16.22
N TRP A 270 -22.63 9.25 16.07
CA TRP A 270 -21.87 8.33 15.22
C TRP A 270 -22.59 7.96 13.91
N ARG A 271 -23.45 8.83 13.36
CA ARG A 271 -24.08 8.54 12.06
C ARG A 271 -23.04 8.60 10.95
N HIS A 272 -22.86 7.47 10.26
CA HIS A 272 -22.10 7.40 9.02
C HIS A 272 -22.76 8.30 7.97
N GLU A 273 -22.04 9.30 7.47
CA GLU A 273 -22.44 9.98 6.24
C GLU A 273 -22.30 9.00 5.06
N PRO A 274 -23.31 8.89 4.17
CA PRO A 274 -23.24 7.98 3.04
C PRO A 274 -22.14 8.44 2.06
N ALA A 275 -21.21 7.54 1.74
CA ALA A 275 -20.15 7.80 0.79
C ALA A 275 -20.72 8.08 -0.62
N PRO A 276 -20.14 9.02 -1.39
CA PRO A 276 -20.59 9.30 -2.75
C PRO A 276 -20.37 8.09 -3.67
N ALA A 277 -21.27 7.91 -4.64
CA ALA A 277 -21.19 6.84 -5.63
C ALA A 277 -19.93 7.00 -6.51
N VAL A 278 -19.00 6.05 -6.41
CA VAL A 278 -17.75 6.03 -7.17
C VAL A 278 -18.01 5.46 -8.58
N ARG A 279 -17.76 6.25 -9.63
CA ARG A 279 -17.70 5.77 -11.03
C ARG A 279 -16.26 5.59 -11.44
N ALA A 280 -15.95 4.43 -12.01
CA ALA A 280 -14.57 4.12 -12.40
C ALA A 280 -14.16 4.86 -13.69
N THR A 281 -12.95 5.44 -13.71
CA THR A 281 -12.38 6.18 -14.85
C THR A 281 -11.46 5.28 -15.72
N ALA A 282 -11.21 5.65 -16.98
CA ALA A 282 -10.38 4.85 -17.89
C ALA A 282 -8.94 4.63 -17.39
N ALA A 283 -8.38 5.57 -16.62
CA ALA A 283 -7.08 5.43 -15.94
C ALA A 283 -7.08 4.33 -14.86
N GLU A 284 -8.26 3.99 -14.32
CA GLU A 284 -8.43 3.00 -13.25
C GLU A 284 -8.47 1.56 -13.77
N VAL A 285 -8.91 1.38 -15.01
CA VAL A 285 -8.81 0.10 -15.74
C VAL A 285 -7.35 -0.14 -16.18
N LEU A 286 -6.67 0.93 -16.62
CA LEU A 286 -5.29 0.90 -17.09
C LEU A 286 -4.29 0.47 -15.98
N TYR A 287 -4.42 1.05 -14.77
CA TYR A 287 -3.54 0.73 -13.65
C TYR A 287 -3.84 -0.66 -13.04
N ALA A 288 -5.09 -1.15 -13.17
CA ALA A 288 -5.47 -2.49 -12.72
C ALA A 288 -4.90 -3.60 -13.60
N GLY A 289 -4.62 -3.33 -14.88
CA GLY A 289 -3.95 -4.26 -15.79
C GLY A 289 -2.47 -4.44 -15.48
N LEU A 290 -1.75 -3.35 -15.18
CA LEU A 290 -0.33 -3.39 -14.79
C LEU A 290 -0.07 -4.14 -13.47
N ALA A 291 -1.09 -4.25 -12.63
CA ALA A 291 -1.07 -4.98 -11.37
C ALA A 291 -1.37 -6.49 -11.51
N CYS A 292 -1.64 -6.99 -12.71
CA CYS A 292 -1.84 -8.41 -12.94
C CYS A 292 -0.48 -9.11 -13.11
N GLU A 293 -0.04 -9.80 -12.05
CA GLU A 293 0.99 -10.84 -12.07
C GLU A 293 0.66 -11.89 -13.15
N HIS A 294 1.25 -11.75 -14.33
CA HIS A 294 1.24 -12.80 -15.34
C HIS A 294 2.38 -13.78 -14.99
N ALA A 295 2.09 -15.08 -14.92
CA ALA A 295 3.03 -16.11 -14.45
C ALA A 295 4.39 -16.10 -15.21
N SER A 296 4.41 -15.64 -16.46
CA SER A 296 5.65 -15.47 -17.24
C SER A 296 6.47 -14.24 -16.84
N PHE A 297 5.85 -13.15 -16.36
CA PHE A 297 6.57 -12.02 -15.76
C PHE A 297 7.24 -12.45 -14.46
N ASP A 298 6.53 -13.17 -13.59
CA ASP A 298 7.08 -13.70 -12.33
C ASP A 298 8.24 -14.69 -12.54
N ALA A 299 8.18 -15.51 -13.59
CA ALA A 299 9.18 -16.53 -13.86
C ALA A 299 10.45 -16.00 -14.55
N ALA A 300 10.35 -14.98 -15.42
CA ALA A 300 11.46 -14.55 -16.27
C ALA A 300 11.76 -13.04 -16.24
N GLY A 301 10.75 -12.18 -16.18
CA GLY A 301 10.95 -10.72 -16.15
C GLY A 301 11.32 -10.19 -14.77
N TRP A 302 10.81 -10.86 -13.72
CA TRP A 302 10.89 -10.41 -12.35
C TRP A 302 12.30 -10.50 -11.73
N PRO A 303 13.07 -11.60 -11.88
CA PRO A 303 14.44 -11.67 -11.37
C PRO A 303 15.33 -10.53 -11.89
N SER A 304 15.23 -10.22 -13.19
CA SER A 304 15.99 -9.16 -13.84
C SER A 304 15.56 -7.77 -13.38
N PHE A 305 14.25 -7.52 -13.29
CA PHE A 305 13.71 -6.24 -12.85
C PHE A 305 14.01 -5.94 -11.37
N ARG A 306 13.84 -6.93 -10.49
CA ARG A 306 14.13 -6.83 -9.05
C ARG A 306 15.56 -6.36 -8.79
N VAL A 307 16.52 -6.94 -9.51
CA VAL A 307 17.93 -6.59 -9.35
C VAL A 307 18.22 -5.16 -9.80
N VAL A 308 17.57 -4.64 -10.85
CA VAL A 308 17.70 -3.22 -11.24
C VAL A 308 17.18 -2.28 -10.16
N VAL A 309 16.05 -2.61 -9.52
CA VAL A 309 15.49 -1.80 -8.42
C VAL A 309 16.34 -1.88 -7.16
N GLU A 310 16.72 -3.09 -6.73
CA GLU A 310 17.56 -3.30 -5.54
C GLU A 310 18.90 -2.58 -5.70
N ARG A 311 19.54 -2.71 -6.87
CA ARG A 311 20.82 -2.07 -7.22
C ARG A 311 20.78 -0.54 -7.18
N ASN A 312 19.64 0.10 -7.48
CA ASN A 312 19.49 1.55 -7.38
C ASN A 312 19.05 2.02 -5.99
N SER A 313 18.46 1.14 -5.17
CA SER A 313 18.04 1.45 -3.80
C SER A 313 19.19 1.43 -2.78
N VAL A 314 20.23 0.62 -3.04
CA VAL A 314 21.38 0.42 -2.13
C VAL A 314 22.28 1.65 -2.02
N ASP A 315 22.34 2.51 -3.02
CA ASP A 315 23.23 3.69 -3.00
C ASP A 315 22.73 4.82 -2.08
N ASN A 316 21.48 4.77 -1.58
CA ASN A 316 20.88 5.81 -0.73
C ASN A 316 20.30 5.31 0.60
N PHE A 317 20.29 3.99 0.84
CA PHE A 317 19.97 3.39 2.12
C PHE A 317 21.15 2.50 2.51
N LEU A 318 21.94 2.90 3.52
CA LEU A 318 23.03 2.09 4.05
C LEU A 318 22.45 0.78 4.61
N PRO A 319 22.56 -0.37 3.90
CA PRO A 319 22.15 -1.65 4.45
C PRO A 319 23.23 -2.11 5.43
N SER A 320 22.89 -3.04 6.33
CA SER A 320 23.92 -3.75 7.08
C SER A 320 24.86 -4.52 6.12
N ASP A 321 26.11 -4.75 6.52
CA ASP A 321 27.11 -5.47 5.71
C ASP A 321 26.60 -6.86 5.25
N GLU A 322 25.74 -7.50 6.05
CA GLU A 322 25.09 -8.78 5.71
C GLU A 322 24.08 -8.66 4.56
N ALA A 323 23.32 -7.56 4.48
CA ALA A 323 22.36 -7.33 3.40
C ALA A 323 23.06 -6.97 2.07
N GLN A 324 24.24 -6.32 2.15
CA GLN A 324 25.09 -6.10 0.98
C GLN A 324 25.67 -7.41 0.43
N ALA A 325 26.15 -8.30 1.31
CA ALA A 325 26.70 -9.59 0.92
C ALA A 325 25.65 -10.52 0.28
N ALA A 326 24.45 -10.63 0.88
CA ALA A 326 23.36 -11.44 0.34
C ALA A 326 22.84 -10.91 -1.01
N SER A 327 22.84 -9.59 -1.21
CA SER A 327 22.46 -8.97 -2.49
C SER A 327 23.52 -9.24 -3.58
N ALA A 328 24.81 -9.17 -3.25
CA ALA A 328 25.89 -9.45 -4.20
C ALA A 328 25.88 -10.91 -4.69
N GLU A 329 25.59 -11.86 -3.81
CA GLU A 329 25.47 -13.29 -4.16
C GLU A 329 24.22 -13.57 -5.03
N MET A 330 23.11 -12.86 -4.78
CA MET A 330 21.89 -12.93 -5.60
C MET A 330 22.06 -12.26 -6.98
N ILE A 331 22.89 -11.21 -7.08
CA ILE A 331 23.20 -10.50 -8.32
C ILE A 331 24.07 -11.36 -9.27
N LEU A 332 24.97 -12.19 -8.74
CA LEU A 332 25.85 -13.06 -9.52
C LEU A 332 25.20 -14.35 -10.03
N SER A 333 23.92 -14.58 -9.69
CA SER A 333 23.16 -15.78 -10.08
C SER A 333 22.03 -15.53 -11.08
N LEU A 334 21.94 -14.32 -11.65
CA LEU A 334 20.95 -14.05 -12.69
C LEU A 334 21.28 -14.80 -13.99
N PRO A 335 20.25 -15.34 -14.70
CA PRO A 335 20.42 -15.63 -16.11
C PRO A 335 20.70 -14.32 -16.86
N GLU A 336 21.79 -14.29 -17.61
CA GLU A 336 22.16 -13.19 -18.50
C GLU A 336 20.95 -12.84 -19.39
N VAL A 337 20.50 -11.57 -19.39
CA VAL A 337 19.42 -11.16 -20.29
C VAL A 337 20.01 -11.14 -21.69
N THR A 338 19.72 -12.20 -22.44
CA THR A 338 20.29 -12.42 -23.76
C THR A 338 19.31 -12.00 -24.86
N ARG A 339 19.85 -11.73 -26.05
CA ARG A 339 19.06 -11.45 -27.26
C ARG A 339 17.98 -12.52 -27.54
N PRO A 340 18.25 -13.85 -27.43
CA PRO A 340 17.20 -14.87 -27.58
C PRO A 340 16.03 -14.74 -26.58
N LEU A 341 16.31 -14.31 -25.34
CA LEU A 341 15.25 -14.10 -24.35
C LEU A 341 14.38 -12.88 -24.70
N VAL A 342 15.00 -11.78 -25.12
CA VAL A 342 14.29 -10.60 -25.62
C VAL A 342 13.45 -10.92 -26.85
N GLN A 343 13.99 -11.71 -27.77
CA GLN A 343 13.26 -12.17 -28.94
C GLN A 343 12.05 -13.05 -28.56
N ALA A 344 12.22 -13.99 -27.64
CA ALA A 344 11.11 -14.83 -27.15
C ALA A 344 10.01 -14.00 -26.47
N TRP A 345 10.37 -12.93 -25.74
CA TRP A 345 9.40 -12.01 -25.16
C TRP A 345 8.63 -11.22 -26.23
N ASN A 346 9.34 -10.72 -27.24
CA ASN A 346 8.73 -10.03 -28.38
C ASN A 346 7.77 -10.93 -29.17
N GLU A 347 8.16 -12.19 -29.42
CA GLU A 347 7.30 -13.18 -30.09
C GLU A 347 6.04 -13.47 -29.26
N ALA A 348 6.20 -13.68 -27.93
CA ALA A 348 5.07 -13.89 -27.03
C ALA A 348 4.12 -12.67 -26.96
N LEU A 349 4.63 -11.44 -27.07
CA LEU A 349 3.81 -10.23 -27.15
C LEU A 349 2.97 -10.21 -28.41
N VAL A 350 3.59 -10.48 -29.56
CA VAL A 350 2.91 -10.48 -30.85
C VAL A 350 1.80 -11.52 -30.83
N ASP A 351 2.10 -12.76 -30.43
CA ASP A 351 1.11 -13.84 -30.31
C ASP A 351 -0.03 -13.49 -29.36
N PHE A 352 0.29 -12.86 -28.22
CA PHE A 352 -0.71 -12.44 -27.23
C PHE A 352 -1.61 -11.32 -27.76
N VAL A 353 -1.06 -10.37 -28.49
CA VAL A 353 -1.81 -9.27 -29.11
C VAL A 353 -2.68 -9.78 -30.26
N GLU A 354 -2.17 -10.68 -31.09
CA GLU A 354 -2.88 -11.25 -32.23
C GLU A 354 -4.00 -12.21 -31.81
N SER A 355 -3.86 -12.88 -30.67
CA SER A 355 -4.88 -13.77 -30.10
C SER A 355 -6.00 -13.05 -29.34
N ALA A 356 -5.88 -11.73 -29.12
CA ALA A 356 -6.90 -10.93 -28.45
C ALA A 356 -8.16 -10.79 -29.34
N THR A 357 -9.31 -11.25 -28.84
CA THR A 357 -10.57 -11.17 -29.61
C THR A 357 -11.03 -9.71 -29.81
N ALA A 358 -11.76 -9.46 -30.90
CA ALA A 358 -12.14 -8.12 -31.38
C ALA A 358 -12.90 -7.23 -30.37
N GLY A 359 -13.41 -7.77 -29.26
CA GLY A 359 -14.10 -7.00 -28.22
C GLY A 359 -13.19 -6.42 -27.13
N GLU A 360 -11.98 -6.96 -26.96
CA GLU A 360 -11.03 -6.56 -25.88
C GLU A 360 -9.64 -6.15 -26.41
N ALA A 361 -9.44 -6.22 -27.74
CA ALA A 361 -8.16 -5.99 -28.40
C ALA A 361 -7.45 -4.70 -27.97
N ASP A 362 -8.16 -3.56 -27.87
CA ASP A 362 -7.54 -2.28 -27.48
C ASP A 362 -7.03 -2.26 -26.02
N ALA A 363 -7.71 -2.94 -25.11
CA ALA A 363 -7.30 -3.00 -23.70
C ALA A 363 -6.09 -3.94 -23.53
N VAL A 364 -6.12 -5.06 -24.24
CA VAL A 364 -5.05 -6.06 -24.27
C VAL A 364 -3.79 -5.50 -24.93
N GLN A 365 -3.92 -4.84 -26.09
CA GLN A 365 -2.82 -4.14 -26.79
C GLN A 365 -2.18 -3.06 -25.92
N ARG A 366 -2.98 -2.26 -25.21
CA ARG A 366 -2.46 -1.25 -24.28
C ARG A 366 -1.68 -1.90 -23.14
N LEU A 367 -2.24 -2.90 -22.47
CA LEU A 367 -1.57 -3.55 -21.34
C LEU A 367 -0.24 -4.19 -21.76
N ALA A 368 -0.27 -4.96 -22.85
CA ALA A 368 0.91 -5.65 -23.36
C ALA A 368 2.01 -4.65 -23.79
N GLY A 369 1.59 -3.52 -24.37
CA GLY A 369 2.49 -2.42 -24.71
C GLY A 369 3.19 -1.78 -23.51
N HIS A 370 2.47 -1.58 -22.40
CA HIS A 370 3.07 -0.98 -21.19
C HIS A 370 4.01 -1.94 -20.45
N CYS A 371 3.73 -3.26 -20.45
CA CYS A 371 4.64 -4.25 -19.87
C CYS A 371 5.98 -4.29 -20.61
N HIS A 372 5.96 -4.23 -21.95
CA HIS A 372 7.17 -4.16 -22.77
C HIS A 372 7.93 -2.84 -22.57
N LEU A 373 7.20 -1.74 -22.44
CA LEU A 373 7.80 -0.44 -22.11
C LEU A 373 8.51 -0.48 -20.74
N GLY A 374 7.92 -1.13 -19.74
CA GLY A 374 8.52 -1.29 -18.42
C GLY A 374 9.84 -2.06 -18.45
N ILE A 375 9.93 -3.13 -19.25
CA ILE A 375 11.15 -3.92 -19.40
C ILE A 375 12.22 -3.14 -20.17
N ALA A 376 11.84 -2.44 -21.25
CA ALA A 376 12.75 -1.57 -21.98
C ALA A 376 13.35 -0.47 -21.08
N CYS A 377 12.51 0.19 -20.26
CA CYS A 377 12.96 1.18 -19.28
C CYS A 377 13.93 0.57 -18.25
N ALA A 378 13.68 -0.64 -17.77
CA ALA A 378 14.58 -1.32 -16.83
C ALA A 378 15.96 -1.61 -17.44
N LEU A 379 16.00 -2.08 -18.69
CA LEU A 379 17.24 -2.29 -19.43
C LEU A 379 18.00 -0.98 -19.64
N LEU A 380 17.32 0.12 -19.97
CA LEU A 380 17.97 1.43 -20.12
C LEU A 380 18.53 1.98 -18.80
N LEU A 381 17.82 1.79 -17.69
CA LEU A 381 18.33 2.13 -16.36
C LEU A 381 19.56 1.30 -16.00
N GLN A 382 19.56 0.00 -16.36
CA GLN A 382 20.73 -0.85 -16.20
C GLN A 382 21.91 -0.36 -17.05
N ALA A 383 21.69 -0.02 -18.33
CA ALA A 383 22.73 0.50 -19.22
C ALA A 383 23.35 1.80 -18.65
N ARG A 384 22.52 2.69 -18.09
CA ARG A 384 22.98 3.91 -17.41
C ARG A 384 23.82 3.59 -16.16
N ALA A 385 23.40 2.62 -15.36
CA ALA A 385 24.14 2.19 -14.18
C ALA A 385 25.49 1.56 -14.55
N GLU A 386 25.56 0.78 -15.64
CA GLU A 386 26.83 0.25 -16.15
C GLU A 386 27.74 1.35 -16.69
N MET A 387 27.18 2.33 -17.40
CA MET A 387 27.93 3.50 -17.89
C MET A 387 28.58 4.29 -16.74
N ALA A 388 27.90 4.41 -15.59
CA ALA A 388 28.44 5.08 -14.41
C ALA A 388 29.55 4.28 -13.70
N ARG A 389 29.53 2.94 -13.78
CA ARG A 389 30.50 2.04 -13.11
C ARG A 389 31.73 1.74 -13.95
N HIS A 390 31.51 1.48 -15.23
CA HIS A 390 32.49 0.94 -16.15
C HIS A 390 32.66 1.89 -17.32
N ASN A 391 33.23 3.07 -17.05
CA ASN A 391 33.50 4.14 -18.03
C ASN A 391 34.31 3.69 -19.27
N GLU A 392 34.70 2.41 -19.37
CA GLU A 392 35.60 1.85 -20.37
C GLU A 392 35.05 0.66 -21.17
N ASP A 393 33.87 0.09 -20.87
CA ASP A 393 33.27 -0.94 -21.75
C ASP A 393 31.98 -0.47 -22.44
N PRO A 394 32.10 0.37 -23.47
CA PRO A 394 30.96 0.85 -24.24
C PRO A 394 30.21 -0.30 -24.94
N LYS A 395 30.80 -1.50 -25.06
CA LYS A 395 30.12 -2.65 -25.69
C LYS A 395 29.01 -3.20 -24.79
N ILE A 396 29.20 -3.23 -23.47
CA ILE A 396 28.17 -3.68 -22.52
C ILE A 396 27.00 -2.70 -22.51
N VAL A 397 27.28 -1.39 -22.41
CA VAL A 397 26.24 -0.35 -22.45
C VAL A 397 25.48 -0.38 -23.77
N ALA A 398 26.20 -0.47 -24.89
CA ALA A 398 25.59 -0.57 -26.23
C ALA A 398 24.77 -1.85 -26.39
N HIS A 399 25.22 -2.97 -25.82
CA HIS A 399 24.48 -4.23 -25.85
C HIS A 399 23.15 -4.12 -25.09
N ILE A 400 23.17 -3.63 -23.85
CA ILE A 400 21.96 -3.49 -23.03
C ILE A 400 20.99 -2.47 -23.63
N ALA A 401 21.50 -1.34 -24.14
CA ALA A 401 20.68 -0.36 -24.84
C ALA A 401 20.08 -0.93 -26.15
N GLY A 402 20.85 -1.77 -26.86
CA GLY A 402 20.36 -2.51 -28.03
C GLY A 402 19.22 -3.47 -27.70
N LEU A 403 19.32 -4.20 -26.58
CA LEU A 403 18.24 -5.07 -26.11
C LEU A 403 16.97 -4.29 -25.73
N ALA A 404 17.13 -3.11 -25.11
CA ALA A 404 16.00 -2.23 -24.82
C ALA A 404 15.33 -1.71 -26.10
N SER A 405 16.13 -1.34 -27.10
CA SER A 405 15.63 -0.92 -28.41
C SER A 405 14.88 -2.04 -29.12
N GLU A 406 15.40 -3.28 -29.07
CA GLU A 406 14.73 -4.47 -29.63
C GLU A 406 13.42 -4.77 -28.91
N MET A 407 13.35 -4.56 -27.58
CA MET A 407 12.11 -4.70 -26.81
C MET A 407 11.03 -3.67 -27.19
N MET A 408 11.44 -2.49 -27.67
CA MET A 408 10.51 -1.43 -28.11
C MET A 408 10.05 -1.61 -29.56
N GLU A 409 10.71 -2.44 -30.36
CA GLU A 409 10.38 -2.61 -31.79
C GLU A 409 8.93 -3.07 -32.04
N PRO A 410 8.38 -4.06 -31.32
CA PRO A 410 6.98 -4.45 -31.51
C PRO A 410 6.00 -3.33 -31.18
N LEU A 411 6.34 -2.45 -30.22
CA LEU A 411 5.50 -1.31 -29.83
C LEU A 411 5.33 -0.29 -30.97
N ASN A 412 6.33 -0.15 -31.84
CA ASN A 412 6.26 0.71 -33.02
C ASN A 412 5.31 0.19 -34.10
N ARG A 413 5.13 -1.15 -34.15
CA ARG A 413 4.26 -1.81 -35.14
C ARG A 413 2.82 -1.85 -34.70
N LEU A 414 2.60 -1.88 -33.39
CA LEU A 414 1.26 -1.77 -32.81
C LEU A 414 0.86 -0.30 -32.88
N THR A 415 -0.14 0.05 -33.69
CA THR A 415 -0.80 1.38 -33.69
C THR A 415 -1.61 1.57 -32.41
N VAL A 416 -0.98 1.40 -31.25
CA VAL A 416 -1.61 1.61 -29.95
C VAL A 416 -1.60 3.12 -29.71
N PRO A 417 -2.75 3.78 -29.55
CA PRO A 417 -2.77 5.11 -28.98
C PRO A 417 -2.37 4.96 -27.51
N LEU A 418 -1.06 4.98 -27.24
CA LEU A 418 -0.47 5.10 -25.91
C LEU A 418 -0.76 6.52 -25.43
N GLY A 419 -2.03 6.80 -25.10
CA GLY A 419 -2.54 8.15 -24.79
C GLY A 419 -2.02 8.78 -23.50
N VAL A 420 -0.83 8.40 -23.04
CA VAL A 420 -0.22 8.91 -21.80
C VAL A 420 1.27 9.27 -21.97
N TRP A 421 1.94 8.82 -23.04
CA TRP A 421 3.25 9.37 -23.44
C TRP A 421 3.44 9.26 -24.95
N PRO A 422 3.69 10.36 -25.68
CA PRO A 422 4.20 10.28 -27.04
C PRO A 422 5.51 9.50 -26.97
N LEU A 423 5.58 8.37 -27.68
CA LEU A 423 6.81 7.58 -27.75
C LEU A 423 8.01 8.45 -28.16
N GLU A 424 7.77 9.46 -28.98
CA GLU A 424 8.74 10.50 -29.36
C GLU A 424 9.28 11.30 -28.16
N ASP A 425 8.44 11.66 -27.19
CA ASP A 425 8.84 12.38 -25.97
C ASP A 425 9.62 11.47 -25.01
N LEU A 426 9.22 10.19 -24.92
CA LEU A 426 9.98 9.20 -24.15
C LEU A 426 11.35 8.97 -24.80
N MET A 427 11.41 8.76 -26.11
CA MET A 427 12.66 8.58 -26.86
C MET A 427 13.54 9.84 -26.83
N SER A 428 12.95 11.03 -26.82
CA SER A 428 13.64 12.32 -26.64
C SER A 428 14.20 12.46 -25.22
N THR A 429 13.43 12.12 -24.20
CA THR A 429 13.86 12.12 -22.79
C THR A 429 14.98 11.10 -22.57
N LEU A 430 14.87 9.92 -23.19
CA LEU A 430 15.89 8.87 -23.16
C LEU A 430 17.15 9.30 -23.91
N SER A 431 17.03 9.90 -25.10
CA SER A 431 18.17 10.46 -25.84
C SER A 431 18.88 11.55 -25.02
N THR A 432 18.13 12.38 -24.31
CA THR A 432 18.69 13.42 -23.43
C THR A 432 19.38 12.81 -22.20
N ALA A 433 18.80 11.77 -21.60
CA ALA A 433 19.39 11.06 -20.48
C ALA A 433 20.65 10.25 -20.87
N MET A 434 20.72 9.77 -22.10
CA MET A 434 21.86 9.03 -22.65
C MET A 434 22.98 9.91 -23.21
N ALA A 435 22.70 11.17 -23.57
CA ALA A 435 23.70 12.10 -24.09
C ALA A 435 24.82 12.47 -23.08
N GLY A 436 24.67 12.05 -21.81
CA GLY A 436 25.60 12.39 -20.73
C GLY A 436 25.61 13.89 -20.41
N PRO A 437 26.25 14.31 -19.32
CA PRO A 437 26.43 15.73 -19.05
C PRO A 437 27.25 16.36 -20.18
N ALA A 438 26.78 17.48 -20.73
CA ALA A 438 27.52 18.23 -21.74
C ALA A 438 28.97 18.43 -21.27
N PRO A 439 29.98 18.20 -22.14
CA PRO A 439 31.37 18.33 -21.75
C PRO A 439 31.57 19.71 -21.14
N LYS A 440 32.10 19.75 -19.91
CA LYS A 440 32.40 21.01 -19.22
C LYS A 440 33.21 21.88 -20.18
N GLN A 441 32.68 23.04 -20.56
CA GLN A 441 33.43 23.99 -21.36
C GLN A 441 34.77 24.24 -20.66
N PRO A 442 35.90 24.16 -21.39
CA PRO A 442 37.21 24.33 -20.78
C PRO A 442 37.23 25.66 -20.06
N THR A 443 37.45 25.60 -18.73
CA THR A 443 37.57 26.80 -17.91
C THR A 443 38.66 27.66 -18.53
N PRO A 444 38.38 28.92 -18.93
CA PRO A 444 39.39 29.77 -19.53
C PRO A 444 40.56 29.88 -18.55
N ALA A 445 41.76 29.56 -19.05
CA ALA A 445 42.97 29.63 -18.25
C ALA A 445 43.07 31.03 -17.65
N ARG A 446 43.15 31.10 -16.30
CA ARG A 446 43.43 32.36 -15.61
C ARG A 446 44.86 32.77 -15.98
N GLY A 447 44.97 33.82 -16.79
CA GLY A 447 46.20 34.55 -17.04
C GLY A 447 46.54 35.48 -15.90
#